data_AF-A0A017HRI0-F1
#
_entry.id   AF-A0A017HRI0-F1
#
_cell.length_a   1.000
_cell.length_b   1.000
_cell.length_c   1.000
_cell.angle_alpha   90.00
_cell.angle_beta   90.00
_cell.angle_gamma   90.00
#
_symmetry.space_group_name_H-M   'P 1'
#
loop_
_entity.id
_entity.type
_entity.pdbx_description
1 polymer ?
#
loop_
_entity_poly.entity_id
_entity_poly.type
_entity_poly.pdbx_seq_one_letter_code
_entity_poly.pdbx_strand_id
1 'polypeptide(L)'
;MQIITTTEQLADFCDRAAQHPFVTVDTEFLRERTYYSKLCLLQIAYPGDGDETAAIVDPLAGEGFSLAPLYELFRNPDVVKVFHAARQDLEIFYVDAGIIPAPLFDTQVAGMVCGFGDQVSYETLVRKICKAEVDKSSRFTDWSQRPLSDAQLRYALADVTHLRAIYVYLSERLKRSDRESWVTEEMAVLQGPRHLPH
;
A
#
# COMPACT_ATOMS: atom_id res chain seq x y z
N MET A 1 8.80 -11.87 -9.25
CA MET A 1 7.49 -11.76 -8.56
C MET A 1 7.39 -12.85 -7.49
N GLN A 2 7.42 -12.47 -6.20
CA GLN A 2 7.21 -13.39 -5.08
C GLN A 2 5.72 -13.45 -4.71
N ILE A 3 5.14 -14.65 -4.62
CA ILE A 3 3.78 -14.87 -4.10
C ILE A 3 3.91 -15.50 -2.72
N ILE A 4 3.31 -14.88 -1.71
CA ILE A 4 3.38 -15.26 -0.31
C ILE A 4 2.04 -15.87 0.08
N THR A 5 2.06 -17.15 0.44
CA THR A 5 0.87 -17.93 0.84
C THR A 5 0.99 -18.54 2.23
N THR A 6 2.14 -18.36 2.91
CA THR A 6 2.37 -18.84 4.28
C THR A 6 2.84 -17.71 5.19
N THR A 7 2.55 -17.85 6.49
CA THR A 7 2.98 -16.89 7.52
C THR A 7 4.51 -16.79 7.60
N GLU A 8 5.25 -17.89 7.41
CA GLU A 8 6.71 -17.87 7.40
C GLU A 8 7.29 -17.10 6.21
N GLN A 9 6.73 -17.28 5.01
CA GLN A 9 7.14 -16.49 3.84
C GLN A 9 6.87 -15.00 4.05
N LEU A 10 5.77 -14.66 4.73
CA LEU A 10 5.43 -13.28 5.07
C LEU A 10 6.41 -12.72 6.11
N ALA A 11 6.75 -13.48 7.14
CA ALA A 11 7.73 -13.10 8.14
C ALA A 11 9.10 -12.82 7.52
N ASP A 12 9.61 -13.75 6.69
CA ASP A 12 10.88 -13.60 5.99
C ASP A 12 10.92 -12.34 5.10
N PHE A 13 9.80 -12.03 4.43
CA PHE A 13 9.69 -10.82 3.62
C PHE A 13 9.69 -9.56 4.50
N CYS A 14 8.92 -9.56 5.59
CA CYS A 14 8.82 -8.43 6.51
C CYS A 14 10.16 -8.14 7.21
N ASP A 15 10.93 -9.17 7.55
CA ASP A 15 12.27 -9.01 8.15
C ASP A 15 13.24 -8.30 7.20
N ARG A 16 13.20 -8.64 5.91
CA ARG A 16 13.96 -7.93 4.88
C ARG A 16 13.45 -6.50 4.70
N ALA A 17 12.13 -6.34 4.58
CA ALA A 17 11.50 -5.04 4.40
C ALA A 17 11.80 -4.07 5.56
N ALA A 18 11.93 -4.59 6.79
CA ALA A 18 12.27 -3.82 7.98
C ALA A 18 13.67 -3.21 7.96
N GLN A 19 14.56 -3.68 7.07
CA GLN A 19 15.91 -3.10 6.88
C GLN A 19 15.91 -1.87 5.96
N HIS A 20 14.75 -1.47 5.46
CA HIS A 20 14.61 -0.37 4.52
C HIS A 20 13.82 0.80 5.11
N PRO A 21 14.08 2.04 4.67
CA PRO A 21 13.45 3.23 5.25
C PRO A 21 11.94 3.33 4.98
N PHE A 22 11.42 2.57 4.01
CA PHE A 22 10.00 2.56 3.69
C PHE A 22 9.58 1.27 3.02
N VAL A 23 8.27 1.03 3.04
CA VAL A 23 7.57 0.05 2.21
C VAL A 23 6.40 0.71 1.51
N THR A 24 6.11 0.31 0.29
CA THR A 24 4.88 0.64 -0.43
C THR A 24 3.89 -0.48 -0.28
N VAL A 25 2.63 -0.13 -0.07
CA VAL A 25 1.54 -1.08 0.19
C VAL A 25 0.32 -0.67 -0.62
N ASP A 26 -0.35 -1.66 -1.18
CA ASP A 26 -1.68 -1.52 -1.76
C ASP A 26 -2.53 -2.74 -1.38
N THR A 27 -3.86 -2.64 -1.52
CA THR A 27 -4.75 -3.77 -1.26
C THR A 27 -5.84 -3.91 -2.30
N GLU A 28 -6.27 -5.16 -2.51
CA GLU A 28 -7.47 -5.48 -3.26
C GLU A 28 -8.47 -6.15 -2.33
N PHE A 29 -9.71 -5.67 -2.34
CA PHE A 29 -10.74 -6.13 -1.41
C PHE A 29 -12.12 -6.15 -2.04
N LEU A 30 -12.98 -7.03 -1.54
CA LEU A 30 -14.38 -7.06 -1.91
C LEU A 30 -15.23 -6.32 -0.87
N ARG A 31 -16.12 -5.46 -1.36
CA ARG A 31 -17.22 -4.94 -0.56
C ARG A 31 -18.37 -5.93 -0.61
N GLU A 32 -18.51 -6.71 0.44
CA GLU A 32 -19.67 -7.57 0.63
C GLU A 32 -20.91 -6.74 1.05
N ARG A 33 -22.09 -7.36 1.08
CA ARG A 33 -23.30 -6.75 1.70
C ARG A 33 -23.18 -6.64 3.23
N THR A 34 -22.13 -7.22 3.80
CA THR A 34 -21.75 -7.10 5.21
C THR A 34 -21.10 -5.74 5.46
N TYR A 35 -20.96 -5.37 6.73
CA TYR A 35 -20.51 -4.02 7.11
C TYR A 35 -19.02 -3.75 6.80
N TYR A 36 -18.21 -4.79 6.51
CA TYR A 36 -16.76 -4.70 6.42
C TYR A 36 -16.21 -5.28 5.11
N SER A 37 -15.14 -4.67 4.58
CA SER A 37 -14.45 -5.12 3.37
C SER A 37 -13.65 -6.40 3.65
N LYS A 38 -13.73 -7.37 2.74
CA LYS A 38 -12.92 -8.59 2.78
C LYS A 38 -11.61 -8.38 2.02
N LEU A 39 -10.48 -8.38 2.72
CA LEU A 39 -9.15 -8.33 2.11
C LEU A 39 -8.92 -9.58 1.23
N CYS A 40 -8.65 -9.36 -0.04
CA CYS A 40 -8.48 -10.41 -1.05
C CYS A 40 -7.05 -10.53 -1.55
N LEU A 41 -6.31 -9.43 -1.58
CA LEU A 41 -4.90 -9.40 -1.95
C LEU A 41 -4.23 -8.23 -1.23
N LEU A 42 -2.97 -8.41 -0.86
CA LEU A 42 -2.12 -7.31 -0.40
C LEU A 42 -0.84 -7.31 -1.21
N GLN A 43 -0.45 -6.15 -1.70
CA GLN A 43 0.80 -5.96 -2.40
C GLN A 43 1.73 -5.16 -1.50
N ILE A 44 3.00 -5.56 -1.43
CA ILE A 44 3.99 -4.86 -0.62
C ILE A 44 5.34 -4.87 -1.30
N ALA A 45 6.08 -3.77 -1.14
CA ALA A 45 7.34 -3.58 -1.81
C ALA A 45 8.28 -2.71 -0.98
N TYR A 46 9.57 -3.03 -0.94
CA TYR A 46 10.60 -2.18 -0.35
C TYR A 46 11.56 -1.67 -1.45
N PRO A 47 12.45 -0.69 -1.18
CA PRO A 47 13.38 -0.13 -2.16
C PRO A 47 14.16 -1.19 -2.93
N GLY A 48 14.22 -1.03 -4.24
CA GLY A 48 14.92 -1.90 -5.17
C GLY A 48 14.35 -1.80 -6.58
N ASP A 49 15.13 -2.27 -7.56
CA ASP A 49 14.79 -2.14 -8.99
C ASP A 49 14.18 -3.43 -9.57
N GLY A 50 14.23 -4.54 -8.84
CA GLY A 50 13.73 -5.84 -9.30
C GLY A 50 12.49 -6.32 -8.55
N ASP A 51 11.75 -7.24 -9.19
CA ASP A 51 10.54 -7.85 -8.66
C ASP A 51 10.77 -8.68 -7.38
N GLU A 52 12.02 -9.02 -7.05
CA GLU A 52 12.38 -9.72 -5.80
C GLU A 52 12.15 -8.87 -4.55
N THR A 53 12.08 -7.54 -4.72
CA THR A 53 11.81 -6.60 -3.64
C THR A 53 10.32 -6.32 -3.45
N ALA A 54 9.47 -6.98 -4.25
CA ALA A 54 8.02 -6.84 -4.23
C ALA A 54 7.37 -8.22 -4.04
N ALA A 55 6.27 -8.24 -3.29
CA ALA A 55 5.51 -9.45 -3.05
C ALA A 55 4.02 -9.20 -3.17
N ILE A 56 3.33 -10.26 -3.59
CA ILE A 56 1.89 -10.40 -3.52
C ILE A 56 1.59 -11.36 -2.38
N VAL A 57 0.86 -10.89 -1.39
CA VAL A 57 0.41 -11.65 -0.23
C VAL A 57 -1.02 -12.09 -0.47
N ASP A 58 -1.25 -13.40 -0.45
CA ASP A 58 -2.57 -13.99 -0.62
C ASP A 58 -3.15 -14.41 0.75
N PRO A 59 -3.98 -13.56 1.38
CA PRO A 59 -4.58 -13.86 2.67
C PRO A 59 -5.63 -14.99 2.61
N LEU A 60 -6.02 -15.42 1.41
CA LEU A 60 -7.02 -16.49 1.20
C LEU A 60 -6.37 -17.87 0.99
N ALA A 61 -5.04 -17.97 0.98
CA ALA A 61 -4.32 -19.15 0.52
C ALA A 61 -4.38 -20.38 1.45
N GLY A 62 -4.80 -20.24 2.72
CA GLY A 62 -4.91 -21.39 3.60
C GLY A 62 -5.42 -21.10 5.01
N GLU A 63 -5.95 -22.14 5.67
CA GLU A 63 -6.30 -22.08 7.09
C GLU A 63 -5.05 -21.81 7.95
N GLY A 64 -5.16 -20.87 8.88
CA GLY A 64 -4.06 -20.50 9.78
C GLY A 64 -3.04 -19.51 9.21
N PHE A 65 -3.22 -19.02 7.97
CA PHE A 65 -2.45 -17.88 7.47
C PHE A 65 -2.68 -16.65 8.37
N SER A 66 -1.60 -16.00 8.79
CA SER A 66 -1.66 -14.86 9.70
C SER A 66 -0.92 -13.66 9.13
N LEU A 67 -1.58 -12.50 9.17
CA LEU A 67 -0.98 -11.20 8.83
C LEU A 67 -0.18 -10.59 10.00
N ALA A 68 -0.02 -11.30 11.13
CA ALA A 68 0.73 -10.80 12.28
C ALA A 68 2.14 -10.25 11.93
N PRO A 69 2.97 -10.90 11.08
CA PRO A 69 4.27 -10.33 10.72
C PRO A 69 4.17 -8.97 10.00
N LEU A 70 3.15 -8.81 9.15
CA LEU A 70 2.88 -7.53 8.47
C LEU A 70 2.49 -6.45 9.48
N TYR A 71 1.69 -6.81 10.48
CA TYR A 71 1.28 -5.91 11.54
C TYR A 71 2.43 -5.43 12.42
N GLU A 72 3.42 -6.28 12.70
CA GLU A 72 4.66 -5.86 13.34
C GLU A 72 5.43 -4.85 12.47
N LEU A 73 5.55 -5.10 11.16
CA LEU A 73 6.15 -4.15 10.22
C LEU A 73 5.39 -2.81 10.17
N PHE A 74 4.06 -2.84 10.24
CA PHE A 74 3.22 -1.63 10.28
C PHE A 74 3.40 -0.81 11.55
N ARG A 75 3.79 -1.43 12.66
CA ARG A 75 4.13 -0.73 13.91
C ARG A 75 5.58 -0.26 13.98
N ASN A 76 6.46 -0.76 13.11
CA ASN A 76 7.87 -0.38 13.11
C ASN A 76 8.04 1.13 12.79
N PRO A 77 8.53 1.95 13.75
CA PRO A 77 8.65 3.40 13.56
C PRO A 77 9.73 3.81 12.56
N ASP A 78 10.69 2.93 12.27
CA ASP A 78 11.83 3.20 11.39
C ASP A 78 11.49 2.98 9.90
N VAL A 79 10.30 2.44 9.61
CA VAL A 79 9.86 2.10 8.27
C VAL A 79 8.60 2.91 7.93
N VAL A 80 8.67 3.80 6.95
CA VAL A 80 7.48 4.52 6.46
C VAL A 80 6.59 3.57 5.65
N LYS A 81 5.30 3.51 5.98
CA LYS A 81 4.31 2.77 5.19
C LYS A 81 3.66 3.73 4.20
N VAL A 82 3.94 3.51 2.92
CA VAL A 82 3.53 4.36 1.81
C VAL A 82 2.32 3.76 1.13
N PHE A 83 1.24 4.53 1.03
CA PHE A 83 0.01 4.16 0.35
C PHE A 83 -0.40 5.25 -0.66
N HIS A 84 -1.43 4.98 -1.45
CA HIS A 84 -2.11 5.99 -2.24
C HIS A 84 -3.60 6.00 -1.91
N ALA A 85 -4.14 7.12 -1.41
CA ALA A 85 -5.54 7.23 -1.02
C ALA A 85 -5.97 6.15 0.00
N ALA A 86 -5.18 5.98 1.06
CA ALA A 86 -5.12 4.84 1.96
C ALA A 86 -6.37 4.57 2.80
N ARG A 87 -7.39 5.43 2.73
CA ARG A 87 -8.48 5.47 3.73
C ARG A 87 -9.18 4.12 3.89
N GLN A 88 -9.42 3.42 2.79
CA GLN A 88 -10.10 2.12 2.80
C GLN A 88 -9.15 1.00 3.24
N ASP A 89 -7.88 1.07 2.87
CA ASP A 89 -6.84 0.13 3.32
C ASP A 89 -6.67 0.18 4.84
N LEU A 90 -6.59 1.38 5.40
CA LEU A 90 -6.45 1.59 6.84
C LEU A 90 -7.64 1.04 7.63
N GLU A 91 -8.87 1.18 7.09
CA GLU A 91 -10.08 0.61 7.67
C GLU A 91 -10.00 -0.92 7.76
N ILE A 92 -9.47 -1.59 6.72
CA ILE A 92 -9.29 -3.05 6.72
C ILE A 92 -8.37 -3.48 7.86
N PHE A 93 -7.21 -2.85 8.02
CA PHE A 93 -6.24 -3.22 9.06
C PHE A 93 -6.73 -2.86 10.47
N TYR A 94 -7.51 -1.79 10.59
CA TYR A 94 -8.10 -1.41 11.86
C TYR A 94 -9.18 -2.40 12.31
N VAL A 95 -10.07 -2.82 11.39
CA VAL A 95 -11.11 -3.81 11.71
C VAL A 95 -10.49 -5.17 12.02
N ASP A 96 -9.45 -5.58 11.29
CA ASP A 96 -8.82 -6.87 11.50
C ASP A 96 -8.02 -6.95 12.82
N ALA A 97 -7.18 -5.94 13.10
CA ALA A 97 -6.19 -6.02 14.17
C ALA A 97 -6.14 -4.78 15.10
N GLY A 98 -7.00 -3.78 14.90
CA GLY A 98 -6.97 -2.52 15.66
C GLY A 98 -5.75 -1.65 15.36
N ILE A 99 -5.14 -1.80 14.18
CA ILE A 99 -3.87 -1.17 13.82
C ILE A 99 -4.09 -0.10 12.75
N ILE A 100 -3.41 1.02 12.93
CA ILE A 100 -3.15 1.99 11.88
C ILE A 100 -1.64 2.01 11.64
N PRO A 101 -1.16 1.71 10.42
CA PRO A 101 0.25 1.83 10.06
C PRO A 101 0.84 3.18 10.45
N ALA A 102 2.00 3.17 11.11
CA ALA A 102 2.73 4.37 11.49
C ALA A 102 4.25 4.13 11.46
N PRO A 103 5.07 5.07 10.91
CA PRO A 103 4.68 6.28 10.22
C PRO A 103 4.01 6.00 8.86
N LEU A 104 3.00 6.78 8.50
CA LEU A 104 2.22 6.67 7.27
C LEU A 104 2.59 7.79 6.28
N PHE A 105 2.64 7.47 4.99
CA PHE A 105 2.73 8.45 3.92
C PHE A 105 1.72 8.13 2.82
N ASP A 106 0.75 9.02 2.62
CA ASP A 106 -0.23 8.95 1.53
C ASP A 106 0.21 9.83 0.33
N THR A 107 0.48 9.18 -0.80
CA THR A 107 0.92 9.87 -2.01
C THR A 107 -0.15 10.74 -2.67
N GLN A 108 -1.45 10.53 -2.40
CA GLN A 108 -2.51 11.42 -2.86
C GLN A 108 -2.43 12.76 -2.13
N VAL A 109 -2.32 12.74 -0.80
CA VAL A 109 -2.16 13.93 0.04
C VAL A 109 -0.87 14.67 -0.29
N ALA A 110 0.25 13.94 -0.38
CA ALA A 110 1.53 14.54 -0.77
C ALA A 110 1.48 15.12 -2.20
N GLY A 111 0.76 14.45 -3.12
CA GLY A 111 0.51 14.91 -4.48
C GLY A 111 -0.24 16.24 -4.51
N MET A 112 -1.30 16.39 -3.71
CA MET A 112 -2.02 17.66 -3.55
C MET A 112 -1.08 18.78 -3.11
N VAL A 113 -0.31 18.60 -2.03
CA VAL A 113 0.63 19.60 -1.52
C VAL A 113 1.73 19.94 -2.55
N CYS A 114 2.13 18.97 -3.35
CA CYS A 114 3.08 19.15 -4.46
C CYS A 114 2.50 19.83 -5.70
N GLY A 115 1.19 20.11 -5.74
CA GLY A 115 0.51 20.80 -6.84
C GLY A 115 0.04 19.89 -7.97
N PHE A 116 -0.23 18.60 -7.69
CA PHE A 116 -0.80 17.68 -8.67
C PHE A 116 -2.34 17.73 -8.73
N GLY A 117 -2.97 18.47 -7.83
CA GLY A 117 -4.43 18.60 -7.67
C GLY A 117 -4.94 17.88 -6.43
N ASP A 118 -6.10 18.30 -5.92
CA ASP A 118 -6.62 17.92 -4.60
C ASP A 118 -6.94 16.43 -4.45
N GLN A 119 -7.32 15.77 -5.53
CA GLN A 119 -7.61 14.33 -5.58
C GLN A 119 -6.89 13.68 -6.76
N VAL A 120 -5.58 13.88 -6.83
CA VAL A 120 -4.77 13.26 -7.88
C VAL A 120 -4.90 11.74 -7.83
N SER A 121 -5.20 11.13 -8.97
CA SER A 121 -5.25 9.67 -9.08
C SER A 121 -3.85 9.07 -9.16
N TYR A 122 -3.73 7.82 -8.69
CA TYR A 122 -2.53 7.01 -8.84
C TYR A 122 -2.05 6.98 -10.30
N GLU A 123 -2.94 6.69 -11.25
CA GLU A 123 -2.63 6.70 -12.70
C GLU A 123 -2.03 8.04 -13.16
N THR A 124 -2.56 9.15 -12.66
CA THR A 124 -2.03 10.47 -13.01
C THR A 124 -0.60 10.66 -12.48
N LEU A 125 -0.31 10.19 -11.27
CA LEU A 125 1.03 10.21 -10.70
C LEU A 125 1.99 9.30 -11.48
N VAL A 126 1.60 8.06 -11.78
CA VAL A 126 2.39 7.12 -12.60
C VAL A 126 2.76 7.76 -13.95
N ARG A 127 1.77 8.30 -14.66
CA ARG A 127 2.00 8.94 -15.96
C ARG A 127 2.91 10.17 -15.86
N LYS A 128 2.68 11.04 -14.86
CA LYS A 128 3.42 12.30 -14.75
C LYS A 128 4.84 12.13 -14.20
N ILE A 129 5.03 11.22 -13.25
CA ILE A 129 6.29 11.00 -12.52
C ILE A 129 7.08 9.86 -13.15
N CYS A 130 6.50 8.67 -13.24
CA CYS A 130 7.18 7.47 -13.75
C CYS A 130 7.26 7.42 -15.28
N LYS A 131 6.50 8.28 -15.98
CA LYS A 131 6.38 8.27 -17.45
C LYS A 131 5.93 6.91 -18.01
N ALA A 132 5.16 6.18 -17.20
CA ALA A 132 4.59 4.88 -17.53
C ALA A 132 3.07 4.96 -17.71
N GLU A 133 2.49 3.94 -18.33
CA GLU A 133 1.05 3.76 -18.43
C GLU A 133 0.60 2.65 -17.48
N VAL A 134 -0.54 2.85 -16.82
CA VAL A 134 -1.15 1.83 -15.96
C VAL A 134 -2.05 0.95 -16.83
N ASP A 135 -1.81 -0.35 -16.84
CA ASP A 135 -2.77 -1.30 -17.42
C ASP A 135 -4.06 -1.27 -16.62
N LYS A 136 -5.22 -1.09 -17.27
CA LYS A 136 -6.53 -1.00 -16.60
C LYS A 136 -7.30 -2.32 -16.65
N SER A 137 -6.75 -3.35 -17.29
CA SER A 137 -7.45 -4.59 -17.64
C SER A 137 -7.99 -5.34 -16.42
N SER A 138 -7.33 -5.24 -15.26
CA SER A 138 -7.64 -6.04 -14.07
C SER A 138 -8.31 -5.25 -12.93
N ARG A 139 -8.55 -3.94 -13.10
CA ARG A 139 -9.11 -3.08 -12.03
C ARG A 139 -10.51 -3.52 -11.55
N PHE A 140 -11.31 -4.09 -12.44
CA PHE A 140 -12.69 -4.52 -12.13
C PHE A 140 -12.83 -6.04 -12.21
N THR A 141 -11.95 -6.74 -11.51
CA THR A 141 -11.99 -8.20 -11.40
C THR A 141 -12.47 -8.65 -10.02
N ASP A 142 -12.98 -9.88 -9.93
CA ASP A 142 -13.27 -10.51 -8.64
C ASP A 142 -11.95 -11.03 -8.06
N TRP A 143 -11.35 -10.24 -7.17
CA TRP A 143 -10.09 -10.55 -6.51
C TRP A 143 -10.18 -11.69 -5.50
N SER A 144 -11.36 -12.24 -5.21
CA SER A 144 -11.49 -13.45 -4.37
C SER A 144 -11.33 -14.74 -5.16
N GLN A 145 -11.46 -14.70 -6.48
CA GLN A 145 -11.32 -15.90 -7.32
C GLN A 145 -9.89 -16.42 -7.30
N ARG A 146 -9.76 -17.74 -7.29
CA ARG A 146 -8.48 -18.45 -7.35
C ARG A 146 -8.52 -19.55 -8.41
N PRO A 147 -7.39 -19.81 -9.12
CA PRO A 147 -6.12 -19.09 -9.05
C PRO A 147 -6.21 -17.70 -9.72
N LEU A 148 -5.37 -16.76 -9.27
CA LEU A 148 -5.18 -15.48 -9.97
C LEU A 148 -4.43 -15.70 -11.28
N SER A 149 -4.79 -14.98 -12.33
CA SER A 149 -4.07 -15.00 -13.60
C SER A 149 -2.77 -14.19 -13.53
N ASP A 150 -1.80 -14.51 -14.40
CA ASP A 150 -0.55 -13.75 -14.49
C ASP A 150 -0.77 -12.27 -14.80
N ALA A 151 -1.84 -11.92 -15.52
CA ALA A 151 -2.19 -10.53 -15.81
C ALA A 151 -2.61 -9.78 -14.53
N GLN A 152 -3.45 -10.41 -13.70
CA GLN A 152 -3.85 -9.85 -12.40
C GLN A 152 -2.65 -9.69 -11.47
N LEU A 153 -1.76 -10.69 -11.42
CA LEU A 153 -0.57 -10.62 -10.58
C LEU A 153 0.39 -9.51 -11.04
N ARG A 154 0.64 -9.37 -12.34
CA ARG A 154 1.47 -8.26 -12.87
C ARG A 154 0.85 -6.89 -12.61
N TYR A 155 -0.47 -6.75 -12.81
CA TYR A 155 -1.20 -5.52 -12.50
C TYR A 155 -1.01 -5.14 -11.02
N ALA A 156 -1.32 -6.07 -10.12
CA ALA A 156 -1.21 -5.88 -8.68
C ALA A 156 0.22 -5.47 -8.26
N LEU A 157 1.24 -6.16 -8.77
CA LEU A 157 2.63 -5.84 -8.43
C LEU A 157 3.06 -4.45 -8.96
N ALA A 158 2.51 -4.02 -10.10
CA ALA A 158 2.81 -2.71 -10.67
C ALA A 158 2.38 -1.55 -9.76
N ASP A 159 1.28 -1.73 -9.02
CA ASP A 159 0.73 -0.71 -8.13
C ASP A 159 1.73 -0.27 -7.05
N VAL A 160 2.39 -1.24 -6.41
CA VAL A 160 3.36 -0.93 -5.35
C VAL A 160 4.76 -0.65 -5.86
N THR A 161 5.14 -1.10 -7.05
CA THR A 161 6.47 -0.85 -7.62
C THR A 161 6.59 0.57 -8.17
N HIS A 162 5.60 1.07 -8.92
CA HIS A 162 5.58 2.49 -9.30
C HIS A 162 5.39 3.42 -8.11
N LEU A 163 4.66 2.99 -7.08
CA LEU A 163 4.47 3.77 -5.86
C LEU A 163 5.81 4.12 -5.18
N ARG A 164 6.85 3.28 -5.33
CA ARG A 164 8.20 3.59 -4.81
C ARG A 164 8.76 4.84 -5.45
N ALA A 165 8.72 4.90 -6.78
CA ALA A 165 9.23 6.03 -7.55
C ALA A 165 8.42 7.30 -7.27
N ILE A 166 7.10 7.16 -7.14
CA ILE A 166 6.20 8.25 -6.74
C ILE A 166 6.58 8.79 -5.36
N TYR A 167 6.76 7.90 -4.37
CA TYR A 167 7.15 8.29 -3.02
C TYR A 167 8.49 9.04 -2.99
N VAL A 168 9.53 8.49 -3.63
CA VAL A 168 10.85 9.13 -3.68
C VAL A 168 10.74 10.53 -4.29
N TYR A 169 10.04 10.65 -5.42
CA TYR A 169 9.84 11.95 -6.08
C TYR A 169 9.10 12.96 -5.18
N LEU A 170 7.98 12.55 -4.58
CA LEU A 170 7.16 13.44 -3.75
C LEU A 170 7.89 13.82 -2.46
N SER A 171 8.54 12.87 -1.79
CA SER A 171 9.34 13.12 -0.59
C SER A 171 10.46 14.14 -0.86
N GLU A 172 11.21 13.98 -1.94
CA GLU A 172 12.25 14.95 -2.32
C GLU A 172 11.67 16.33 -2.62
N ARG A 173 10.53 16.39 -3.32
CA ARG A 173 9.88 17.65 -3.67
C ARG A 173 9.35 18.39 -2.44
N LEU A 174 8.80 17.67 -1.46
CA LEU A 174 8.36 18.25 -0.19
C LEU A 174 9.55 18.82 0.60
N LYS A 175 10.66 18.07 0.69
CA LYS A 175 11.91 18.54 1.30
C LYS A 175 12.44 19.81 0.66
N ARG A 176 12.50 19.84 -0.67
CA ARG A 176 13.00 21.02 -1.43
C ARG A 176 12.10 22.25 -1.32
N SER A 177 10.81 22.05 -1.02
CA SER A 177 9.83 23.13 -0.90
C SER A 177 9.54 23.54 0.55
N ASP A 178 10.17 22.89 1.53
CA ASP A 178 9.95 23.09 2.97
C ASP A 178 8.47 22.91 3.38
N ARG A 179 7.81 21.90 2.80
CA ARG A 179 6.36 21.60 2.99
C ARG A 179 6.09 20.27 3.67
N GLU A 180 7.10 19.64 4.28
CA GLU A 180 6.93 18.34 4.95
C GLU A 180 5.92 18.43 6.12
N SER A 181 5.93 19.54 6.86
CA SER A 181 5.00 19.77 7.97
C SER A 181 3.54 19.82 7.53
N TRP A 182 3.25 20.38 6.33
CA TRP A 182 1.90 20.47 5.79
C TRP A 182 1.32 19.09 5.53
N VAL A 183 2.17 18.19 5.02
CA VAL A 183 1.78 16.79 4.79
C VAL A 183 1.57 16.08 6.12
N THR A 184 2.41 16.33 7.12
CA THR A 184 2.28 15.69 8.45
C THR A 184 0.93 16.01 9.10
N GLU A 185 0.48 17.26 9.01
CA GLU A 185 -0.83 17.67 9.53
C GLU A 185 -1.99 16.93 8.84
N GLU A 186 -1.96 16.87 7.51
CA GLU A 186 -2.98 16.15 6.72
C GLU A 186 -2.94 14.62 6.96
N MET A 187 -1.75 14.03 7.13
CA MET A 187 -1.61 12.61 7.49
C MET A 187 -2.19 12.29 8.86
N ALA A 188 -2.09 13.21 9.82
CA ALA A 188 -2.66 13.02 11.14
C ALA A 188 -4.20 12.89 11.10
N VAL A 189 -4.86 13.50 10.10
CA VAL A 189 -6.30 13.32 9.88
C VAL A 189 -6.63 11.88 9.52
N LEU A 190 -5.82 11.23 8.68
CA LEU A 190 -6.02 9.82 8.30
C LEU A 190 -5.81 8.86 9.47
N GLN A 191 -4.99 9.24 10.46
CA GLN A 191 -4.73 8.44 11.66
C GLN A 191 -5.73 8.72 12.80
N GLY A 192 -6.58 9.74 12.65
CA GLY A 192 -7.45 10.22 13.72
C GLY A 192 -8.70 9.34 13.96
N PRO A 193 -9.16 9.20 15.22
CA PRO A 193 -10.28 8.33 15.59
C PRO A 193 -11.63 8.71 14.98
N ARG A 194 -11.80 9.95 14.49
CA ARG A 194 -13.04 10.41 13.83
C ARG A 194 -13.22 9.79 12.44
N HIS A 195 -12.18 9.19 11.87
CA HIS A 195 -12.17 8.58 10.55
C HIS A 195 -12.05 7.06 10.59
N LEU A 196 -11.92 6.48 11.79
CA LEU A 196 -11.97 5.03 11.99
C LEU A 196 -13.43 4.56 12.00
N PRO A 197 -13.71 3.36 11.47
CA PRO A 197 -15.04 2.76 11.57
C PRO A 197 -15.44 2.68 13.05
N HIS A 198 -16.66 3.14 13.36
CA HIS A 198 -17.27 3.00 14.68
C HIS A 198 -17.76 1.57 14.91
#